data_AF-A0A919F8P8-F1
#
_entry.id   AF-A0A919F8P8-F1
#
_cell.length_a   1.000
_cell.length_b   1.000
_cell.length_c   1.000
_cell.angle_alpha   90.00
_cell.angle_beta   90.00
_cell.angle_gamma   90.00
#
_symmetry.space_group_name_H-M   'P 1'
#
loop_
_entity.id
_entity.type
_entity.pdbx_description
1 polymer ?
#
loop_
_entity_poly.entity_id
_entity_poly.type
_entity_poly.pdbx_seq_one_letter_code
_entity_poly.pdbx_strand_id
1 'polypeptide(L)'
;MPFRPLVAGLAGLSYAAVFACAAADGAIPIGQVQGRGATSPFDGREVTIEGVVTADTRQGLAGLFVQDAGDGDDATSDGLFVTGVTDRSVAAGTRLRIAGRVAEVGAGGDRTLTTLQAEQVTVLARDQPLPLRVLRAPPQDWEALEGERVRIEAPLAVAGTDRLDRHGELALAFGGRLWQPTERAVSGTPEYARMLADNARRQLLLDDASGVRDPASVPYLPEGAVLRGGTEVTGAEGLVDQRYDGRYRLQATARLNVPEPRRPAPPAVAGELRIASFNLENLFNGDGRGGAFPTPRGARTQAQYRAQLDKLVATIRPMQADVAALMELENDGYGPDSAIAALVDALNRGQGEAGDWRFVDAGSGPGGDAIRVGLIYRGSKLTPVGKPATLTGTLFDNYNRVPLAQAFKPRRGPAFVVVANHLKSKGCNGASGRDADQGDGQGCWNATRTAAVQRLQQWLQSDPTGAGTPHTVLLGDFNAYAMEAPIRALQAQGWRDAFAVAGVDRPYSYVYNGLSGRLDHALVSPALARQVRGAAEWHVNADEADDQGYAARNVPGPWRSSDHDPLVIGVSF
;
A
#
# COMPACT_ATOMS: atom_id res chain seq x y z
N MET A 1 55.41 -40.79 45.08
CA MET A 1 54.53 -40.81 46.27
C MET A 1 54.73 -39.49 47.01
N PRO A 2 53.71 -38.88 47.65
CA PRO A 2 52.35 -39.35 47.92
C PRO A 2 51.25 -38.47 47.26
N PHE A 3 50.32 -39.08 46.52
CA PHE A 3 48.92 -39.40 46.86
C PHE A 3 47.88 -38.36 46.38
N ARG A 4 47.03 -38.80 45.43
CA ARG A 4 45.78 -38.19 44.96
C ARG A 4 44.66 -38.35 46.02
N PRO A 5 43.55 -37.60 45.93
CA PRO A 5 42.37 -38.05 45.15
C PRO A 5 41.77 -36.92 44.28
N LEU A 6 41.54 -37.10 42.98
CA LEU A 6 40.28 -37.60 42.37
C LEU A 6 39.02 -36.94 42.95
N VAL A 7 38.60 -35.83 42.35
CA VAL A 7 37.24 -35.28 42.47
C VAL A 7 36.53 -35.52 41.14
N ALA A 8 35.41 -36.24 41.25
CA ALA A 8 34.56 -36.69 40.16
C ALA A 8 33.86 -35.51 39.45
N GLY A 9 33.78 -35.60 38.12
CA GLY A 9 32.93 -34.73 37.31
C GLY A 9 31.45 -35.06 37.58
N LEU A 10 30.70 -34.04 38.00
CA LEU A 10 29.25 -34.04 37.96
C LEU A 10 28.81 -33.78 36.51
N ALA A 11 28.42 -34.85 35.82
CA ALA A 11 27.64 -34.76 34.61
C ALA A 11 26.26 -34.19 34.97
N GLY A 12 25.98 -32.96 34.53
CA GLY A 12 24.63 -32.41 34.54
C GLY A 12 23.76 -33.20 33.56
N LEU A 13 22.83 -33.99 34.08
CA LEU A 13 21.77 -34.61 33.30
C LEU A 13 20.85 -33.51 32.76
N SER A 14 20.97 -33.24 31.46
CA SER A 14 19.96 -32.53 30.69
C SER A 14 18.69 -33.38 30.64
N TYR A 15 17.62 -32.93 31.30
CA TYR A 15 16.30 -33.54 31.16
C TYR A 15 15.72 -33.15 29.80
N ALA A 16 16.10 -33.88 28.74
CA ALA A 16 15.38 -33.85 27.48
C ALA A 16 14.12 -34.71 27.67
N ALA A 17 12.98 -34.08 27.96
CA ALA A 17 11.69 -34.74 27.91
C ALA A 17 11.36 -35.01 26.44
N VAL A 18 11.70 -36.22 25.98
CA VAL A 18 11.28 -36.74 24.68
C VAL A 18 9.78 -37.05 24.79
N PHE A 19 8.93 -36.18 24.26
CA PHE A 19 7.51 -36.48 24.03
C PHE A 19 7.39 -37.39 22.80
N ALA A 20 7.70 -38.67 22.96
CA ALA A 20 7.26 -39.69 22.01
C ALA A 20 5.82 -40.08 22.38
N CYS A 21 4.84 -39.36 21.84
CA CYS A 21 3.47 -39.87 21.82
C CYS A 21 3.40 -40.91 20.70
N ALA A 22 3.42 -42.19 21.04
CA ALA A 22 3.03 -43.22 20.09
C ALA A 22 1.60 -42.90 19.60
N ALA A 23 1.41 -42.77 18.28
CA ALA A 23 0.08 -42.74 17.70
C ALA A 23 -0.67 -44.00 18.17
N ALA A 24 -1.74 -43.83 18.96
CA ALA A 24 -2.60 -44.94 19.33
C ALA A 24 -3.27 -45.48 18.05
N ASP A 25 -3.50 -46.81 17.99
CA ASP A 25 -4.03 -47.52 16.81
C ASP A 25 -5.07 -46.69 16.03
N GLY A 26 -4.74 -46.36 14.78
CA GLY A 26 -5.65 -45.77 13.79
C GLY A 26 -5.70 -44.24 13.66
N ALA A 27 -4.95 -43.45 14.45
CA ALA A 27 -4.85 -42.00 14.22
C ALA A 27 -3.77 -41.67 13.17
N ILE A 28 -4.12 -40.84 12.19
CA ILE A 28 -3.22 -40.33 11.14
C ILE A 28 -2.62 -38.99 11.64
N PRO A 29 -1.28 -38.80 11.54
CA PRO A 29 -0.66 -37.50 11.83
C PRO A 29 -1.23 -36.39 10.94
N ILE A 30 -1.40 -35.20 11.50
CA ILE A 30 -1.99 -34.06 10.78
C ILE A 30 -1.13 -33.67 9.56
N GLY A 31 0.19 -33.71 9.67
CA GLY A 31 1.10 -33.48 8.53
C GLY A 31 0.88 -34.42 7.34
N GLN A 32 0.44 -35.66 7.57
CA GLN A 32 0.07 -36.56 6.48
C GLN A 32 -1.30 -36.22 5.88
N VAL A 33 -2.25 -35.76 6.72
CA VAL A 33 -3.56 -35.27 6.25
C VAL A 33 -3.37 -34.04 5.37
N GLN A 34 -2.52 -33.10 5.77
CA GLN A 34 -2.18 -31.92 4.97
C GLN A 34 -1.42 -32.30 3.69
N GLY A 35 -0.32 -33.03 3.84
CA GLY A 35 0.58 -33.36 2.72
C GLY A 35 1.45 -32.17 2.29
N ARG A 36 2.27 -32.39 1.26
CA ARG A 36 3.26 -31.40 0.75
C ARG A 36 2.74 -30.53 -0.40
N GLY A 37 1.52 -30.78 -0.87
CA GLY A 37 0.91 -30.09 -1.99
C GLY A 37 -0.08 -29.03 -1.50
N ALA A 38 -0.63 -28.25 -2.44
CA ALA A 38 -1.67 -27.26 -2.14
C ALA A 38 -3.07 -27.86 -1.88
N THR A 39 -3.18 -29.19 -1.84
CA THR A 39 -4.43 -29.92 -1.59
C THR A 39 -4.08 -31.21 -0.85
N SER A 40 -4.93 -31.59 0.09
CA SER A 40 -4.79 -32.82 0.87
C SER A 40 -4.82 -34.08 -0.01
N PRO A 41 -3.92 -35.07 0.24
CA PRO A 41 -4.04 -36.41 -0.34
C PRO A 41 -5.22 -37.22 0.24
N PHE A 42 -5.92 -36.67 1.24
CA PHE A 42 -7.09 -37.25 1.89
C PHE A 42 -8.39 -36.54 1.54
N ASP A 43 -8.42 -35.58 0.61
CA ASP A 43 -9.65 -34.88 0.23
C ASP A 43 -10.81 -35.85 -0.07
N GLY A 44 -11.96 -35.57 0.54
CA GLY A 44 -13.18 -36.40 0.49
C GLY A 44 -13.15 -37.68 1.33
N ARG A 45 -12.03 -38.04 1.96
CA ARG A 45 -11.88 -39.28 2.76
C ARG A 45 -12.15 -39.05 4.23
N GLU A 46 -12.59 -40.11 4.91
CA GLU A 46 -12.66 -40.14 6.37
C GLU A 46 -11.29 -40.45 6.97
N VAL A 47 -10.92 -39.68 7.99
CA VAL A 47 -9.69 -39.85 8.75
C VAL A 47 -10.00 -39.76 10.24
N THR A 48 -9.12 -40.32 11.06
CA THR A 48 -9.09 -40.04 12.50
C THR A 48 -7.77 -39.36 12.81
N ILE A 49 -7.82 -38.19 13.46
CA ILE A 49 -6.64 -37.47 13.93
C ILE A 49 -6.66 -37.36 15.46
N GLU A 50 -5.50 -37.08 16.05
CA GLU A 50 -5.39 -36.59 17.42
C GLU A 50 -4.59 -35.30 17.44
N GLY A 51 -5.05 -34.30 18.19
CA GLY A 51 -4.34 -33.02 18.30
C GLY A 51 -4.86 -32.15 19.43
N VAL A 52 -4.11 -31.11 19.76
CA VAL A 52 -4.45 -30.10 20.76
C VAL A 52 -5.16 -28.94 20.06
N VAL A 53 -6.30 -28.50 20.59
CA VAL A 53 -6.94 -27.26 20.14
C VAL A 53 -6.00 -26.10 20.47
N THR A 54 -5.50 -25.41 19.45
CA THR A 54 -4.62 -24.24 19.58
C THR A 54 -5.41 -22.94 19.64
N ALA A 55 -6.59 -22.89 18.99
CA ALA A 55 -7.52 -21.78 19.12
C ALA A 55 -8.97 -22.20 18.86
N ASP A 56 -9.88 -21.56 19.60
CA ASP A 56 -11.32 -21.67 19.37
C ASP A 56 -11.80 -20.42 18.62
N THR A 57 -12.08 -20.58 17.32
CA THR A 57 -12.55 -19.52 16.42
C THR A 57 -13.97 -19.81 15.92
N ARG A 58 -14.75 -20.59 16.67
CA ARG A 58 -16.14 -20.90 16.31
C ARG A 58 -16.98 -19.64 16.22
N GLN A 59 -16.70 -18.67 17.08
CA GLN A 59 -17.13 -17.31 16.87
C GLN A 59 -16.22 -16.67 15.82
N GLY A 60 -16.82 -16.20 14.72
CA GLY A 60 -16.09 -15.54 13.63
C GLY A 60 -15.81 -16.46 12.44
N LEU A 61 -15.10 -17.58 12.65
CA LEU A 61 -14.65 -18.48 11.58
C LEU A 61 -15.37 -19.83 11.53
N ALA A 62 -16.25 -20.13 12.52
CA ALA A 62 -17.05 -21.36 12.59
C ALA A 62 -16.26 -22.68 12.73
N GLY A 63 -15.04 -22.63 13.28
CA GLY A 63 -14.24 -23.83 13.53
C GLY A 63 -13.22 -23.69 14.65
N LEU A 64 -12.40 -24.72 14.80
CA LEU A 64 -11.29 -24.82 15.75
C LEU A 64 -9.99 -25.01 14.98
N PHE A 65 -8.90 -24.43 15.45
CA PHE A 65 -7.57 -24.83 15.00
C PHE A 65 -7.05 -25.95 15.91
N VAL A 66 -6.58 -27.04 15.31
CA VAL A 66 -6.06 -28.22 16.01
C VAL A 66 -4.67 -28.52 15.47
N GLN A 67 -3.70 -28.74 16.35
CA GLN A 67 -2.32 -29.04 15.98
C GLN A 67 -1.81 -30.25 16.78
N ASP A 68 -1.09 -31.15 16.13
CA ASP A 68 -0.51 -32.33 16.78
C ASP A 68 0.96 -32.08 17.20
N ALA A 69 1.68 -33.16 17.54
CA ALA A 69 3.09 -33.08 17.96
C ALA A 69 4.08 -32.93 16.79
N GLY A 70 3.56 -33.03 15.56
CA GLY A 70 4.27 -33.01 14.30
C GLY A 70 4.73 -34.38 13.80
N ASP A 71 4.88 -34.47 12.49
CA ASP A 71 5.36 -35.69 11.79
C ASP A 71 6.87 -35.67 11.49
N GLY A 72 7.55 -34.56 11.79
CA GLY A 72 8.99 -34.36 11.57
C GLY A 72 9.37 -33.92 10.15
N ASP A 73 8.40 -33.59 9.31
CA ASP A 73 8.60 -33.05 7.96
C ASP A 73 8.23 -31.57 7.91
N ASP A 74 9.22 -30.67 7.88
CA ASP A 74 8.98 -29.21 7.80
C ASP A 74 8.30 -28.76 6.48
N ALA A 75 8.06 -29.68 5.54
CA ALA A 75 7.33 -29.41 4.30
C ALA A 75 5.83 -29.74 4.39
N THR A 76 5.35 -30.26 5.53
CA THR A 76 3.93 -30.51 5.82
C THR A 76 3.51 -29.70 7.03
N SER A 77 2.26 -29.25 7.06
CA SER A 77 1.71 -28.54 8.21
C SER A 77 1.22 -29.52 9.27
N ASP A 78 1.57 -29.27 10.53
CA ASP A 78 1.07 -30.06 11.66
C ASP A 78 -0.27 -29.53 12.22
N GLY A 79 -0.82 -28.48 11.59
CA GLY A 79 -2.07 -27.82 11.95
C GLY A 79 -3.22 -28.13 10.99
N LEU A 80 -4.45 -28.07 11.50
CA LEU A 80 -5.67 -28.31 10.73
C LEU A 80 -6.84 -27.46 11.23
N PHE A 81 -7.65 -26.94 10.31
CA PHE A 81 -8.90 -26.27 10.64
C PHE A 81 -10.06 -27.26 10.70
N VAL A 82 -10.67 -27.41 11.88
CA VAL A 82 -11.71 -28.38 12.16
C VAL A 82 -13.08 -27.71 12.32
N THR A 83 -14.06 -28.15 11.57
CA THR A 83 -15.45 -27.67 11.65
C THR A 83 -16.37 -28.73 12.29
N GLY A 84 -17.60 -28.37 12.63
CA GLY A 84 -18.60 -29.33 13.15
C GLY A 84 -18.52 -29.66 14.65
N VAL A 85 -17.52 -29.15 15.37
CA VAL A 85 -17.39 -29.36 16.82
C VAL A 85 -18.35 -28.45 17.61
N THR A 86 -19.47 -29.01 18.06
CA THR A 86 -20.55 -28.26 18.73
C THR A 86 -20.41 -28.19 20.26
N ASP A 87 -19.60 -29.06 20.88
CA ASP A 87 -19.39 -29.05 22.34
C ASP A 87 -18.65 -27.78 22.78
N ARG A 88 -19.37 -26.89 23.47
CA ARG A 88 -18.83 -25.63 24.00
C ARG A 88 -17.83 -25.81 25.16
N SER A 89 -17.72 -27.01 25.72
CA SER A 89 -16.72 -27.33 26.75
C SER A 89 -15.30 -27.50 26.18
N VAL A 90 -15.18 -27.69 24.87
CA VAL A 90 -13.89 -27.74 24.17
C VAL A 90 -13.35 -26.32 24.03
N ALA A 91 -12.12 -26.12 24.49
CA ALA A 91 -11.38 -24.86 24.42
C ALA A 91 -9.90 -25.12 24.10
N ALA A 92 -9.13 -24.04 23.87
CA ALA A 92 -7.68 -24.16 23.69
C ALA A 92 -7.02 -24.97 24.83
N GLY A 93 -6.07 -25.83 24.49
CA GLY A 93 -5.41 -26.76 25.42
C GLY A 93 -6.17 -28.07 25.63
N THR A 94 -7.33 -28.27 25.00
CA THR A 94 -8.01 -29.57 24.98
C THR A 94 -7.38 -30.46 23.91
N ARG A 95 -6.91 -31.66 24.28
CA ARG A 95 -6.49 -32.68 23.31
C ARG A 95 -7.69 -33.53 22.92
N LEU A 96 -7.93 -33.64 21.63
CA LEU A 96 -9.06 -34.33 21.03
C LEU A 96 -8.57 -35.51 20.19
N ARG A 97 -9.41 -36.54 20.11
CA ARG A 97 -9.46 -37.50 19.00
C ARG A 97 -10.66 -37.15 18.15
N ILE A 98 -10.45 -36.95 16.85
CA ILE A 98 -11.48 -36.45 15.93
C ILE A 98 -11.55 -37.41 14.76
N ALA A 99 -12.69 -38.06 14.56
CA ALA A 99 -13.01 -38.75 13.32
C ALA A 99 -13.92 -37.86 12.48
N GLY A 100 -13.59 -37.72 11.20
CA GLY A 100 -14.31 -36.83 10.31
C GLY A 100 -13.85 -36.91 8.87
N ARG A 101 -14.50 -36.13 8.00
CA ARG A 101 -14.19 -36.07 6.57
C ARG A 101 -13.29 -34.89 6.24
N VAL A 102 -12.21 -35.16 5.52
CA VAL A 102 -11.32 -34.10 5.00
C VAL A 102 -12.00 -33.44 3.80
N ALA A 103 -11.88 -32.12 3.70
CA ALA A 103 -12.42 -31.34 2.59
C ALA A 103 -11.54 -30.14 2.25
N GLU A 104 -11.29 -29.95 0.96
CA GLU A 104 -10.72 -28.73 0.40
C GLU A 104 -11.79 -27.63 0.28
N VAL A 105 -11.59 -26.51 0.97
CA VAL A 105 -12.49 -25.35 0.90
C VAL A 105 -11.84 -24.26 0.07
N GLY A 106 -12.54 -23.77 -0.95
CA GLY A 106 -12.03 -22.70 -1.83
C GLY A 106 -11.59 -21.46 -1.05
N ALA A 107 -10.33 -21.07 -1.25
CA ALA A 107 -9.68 -19.94 -0.60
C ALA A 107 -9.29 -18.85 -1.61
N GLY A 108 -10.00 -18.73 -2.73
CA GLY A 108 -9.79 -17.68 -3.73
C GLY A 108 -8.80 -18.05 -4.84
N GLY A 109 -9.15 -17.73 -6.08
CA GLY A 109 -8.41 -18.21 -7.25
C GLY A 109 -8.38 -19.74 -7.30
N ASP A 110 -7.20 -20.31 -7.52
CA ASP A 110 -6.96 -21.76 -7.54
C ASP A 110 -6.45 -22.31 -6.19
N ARG A 111 -6.61 -21.54 -5.10
CA ARG A 111 -6.16 -21.92 -3.75
C ARG A 111 -7.27 -22.55 -2.92
N THR A 112 -6.91 -23.45 -2.02
CA THR A 112 -7.82 -24.12 -1.09
C THR A 112 -7.24 -24.16 0.32
N LEU A 113 -8.11 -24.28 1.30
CA LEU A 113 -7.79 -24.54 2.71
C LEU A 113 -8.17 -25.99 3.01
N THR A 114 -7.25 -26.76 3.59
CA THR A 114 -7.54 -28.12 4.03
C THR A 114 -8.31 -28.07 5.36
N THR A 115 -9.48 -28.71 5.39
CA THR A 115 -10.34 -28.74 6.58
C THR A 115 -10.74 -30.16 6.96
N LEU A 116 -11.12 -30.36 8.24
CA LEU A 116 -11.74 -31.58 8.72
C LEU A 116 -13.14 -31.28 9.26
N GLN A 117 -14.16 -31.86 8.64
CA GLN A 117 -15.52 -31.82 9.17
C GLN A 117 -15.68 -32.93 10.21
N ALA A 118 -15.73 -32.56 11.49
CA ALA A 118 -15.83 -33.51 12.59
C ALA A 118 -17.20 -34.21 12.61
N GLU A 119 -17.18 -35.54 12.68
CA GLU A 119 -18.37 -36.39 12.85
C GLU A 119 -18.41 -37.00 14.27
N GLN A 120 -17.24 -37.35 14.81
CA GLN A 120 -17.10 -37.84 16.18
C GLN A 120 -15.91 -37.15 16.86
N VAL A 121 -16.14 -36.66 18.07
CA VAL A 121 -15.13 -35.95 18.88
C VAL A 121 -15.04 -36.59 20.25
N THR A 122 -13.85 -36.99 20.65
CA THR A 122 -13.56 -37.50 22.00
C THR A 122 -12.51 -36.63 22.67
N VAL A 123 -12.79 -36.15 23.89
CA VAL A 123 -11.80 -35.45 24.71
C VAL A 123 -10.86 -36.47 25.33
N LEU A 124 -9.56 -36.37 25.02
CA LEU A 124 -8.53 -37.25 25.57
C LEU A 124 -7.88 -36.64 26.82
N ALA A 125 -7.61 -35.34 26.78
CA ALA A 125 -6.97 -34.61 27.88
C ALA A 125 -7.33 -33.12 27.84
N ARG A 126 -7.15 -32.44 28.97
CA ARG A 126 -7.30 -30.98 29.10
C ARG A 126 -6.00 -30.37 29.60
N ASP A 127 -5.91 -29.05 29.55
CA ASP A 127 -4.77 -28.25 30.04
C ASP A 127 -3.42 -28.68 29.43
N GLN A 128 -3.45 -29.07 28.15
CA GLN A 128 -2.26 -29.42 27.40
C GLN A 128 -1.53 -28.15 26.93
N PRO A 129 -0.18 -28.19 26.85
CA PRO A 129 0.57 -27.10 26.24
C PRO A 129 0.17 -26.95 24.77
N LEU A 130 0.10 -25.70 24.30
CA LEU A 130 -0.19 -25.41 22.90
C LEU A 130 1.09 -25.58 22.07
N PRO A 131 1.09 -26.43 21.03
CA PRO A 131 2.16 -26.44 20.04
C PRO A 131 2.41 -25.03 19.50
N LEU A 132 3.68 -24.72 19.22
CA LEU A 132 4.10 -23.40 18.75
C LEU A 132 5.33 -23.53 17.87
N ARG A 133 5.22 -23.06 16.62
CA ARG A 133 6.38 -22.88 15.74
C ARG A 133 6.90 -21.45 15.82
N VAL A 134 8.22 -21.29 15.89
CA VAL A 134 8.87 -19.98 15.96
C VAL A 134 9.50 -19.62 14.63
N LEU A 135 9.10 -18.48 14.06
CA LEU A 135 9.63 -17.96 12.80
C LEU A 135 10.57 -16.78 13.06
N ARG A 136 11.80 -16.87 12.55
CA ARG A 136 12.81 -15.80 12.60
C ARG A 136 13.12 -15.19 11.23
N ALA A 137 12.51 -15.73 10.20
CA ALA A 137 12.64 -15.36 8.80
C ALA A 137 11.32 -15.69 8.11
N PRO A 138 11.04 -15.08 6.94
CA PRO A 138 9.89 -15.48 6.14
C PRO A 138 10.00 -16.99 5.80
N PRO A 139 8.90 -17.77 5.92
CA PRO A 139 8.94 -19.19 5.60
C PRO A 139 9.26 -19.40 4.12
N GLN A 140 9.68 -20.60 3.73
CA GLN A 140 9.86 -20.90 2.31
C GLN A 140 8.52 -20.94 1.58
N ASP A 141 7.52 -21.53 2.23
CA ASP A 141 6.14 -21.61 1.80
C ASP A 141 5.23 -21.45 3.03
N TRP A 142 4.18 -20.65 2.91
CA TRP A 142 3.19 -20.49 3.97
C TRP A 142 2.24 -21.69 4.03
N GLU A 143 2.09 -22.45 2.94
CA GLU A 143 1.28 -23.66 2.88
C GLU A 143 1.75 -24.72 3.89
N ALA A 144 3.08 -24.87 4.03
CA ALA A 144 3.68 -25.79 4.98
C ALA A 144 3.40 -25.43 6.45
N LEU A 145 2.72 -24.32 6.72
CA LEU A 145 2.35 -23.88 8.06
C LEU A 145 0.83 -23.80 8.23
N GLU A 146 0.03 -24.17 7.23
CA GLU A 146 -1.43 -23.98 7.24
C GLU A 146 -2.12 -24.55 8.48
N GLY A 147 -2.77 -23.71 9.28
CA GLY A 147 -3.46 -24.10 10.50
C GLY A 147 -2.55 -24.18 11.74
N GLU A 148 -1.23 -24.06 11.59
CA GLU A 148 -0.31 -24.05 12.73
C GLU A 148 -0.36 -22.75 13.51
N ARG A 149 -0.14 -22.86 14.82
CA ARG A 149 0.16 -21.71 15.68
C ARG A 149 1.62 -21.31 15.53
N VAL A 150 1.85 -20.08 15.10
CA VAL A 150 3.19 -19.52 14.89
C VAL A 150 3.41 -18.26 15.71
N ARG A 151 4.65 -18.07 16.17
CA ARG A 151 5.15 -16.81 16.75
C ARG A 151 6.30 -16.29 15.90
N ILE A 152 6.21 -15.04 15.49
CA ILE A 152 7.23 -14.38 14.71
C ILE A 152 8.14 -13.57 15.66
N GLU A 153 9.39 -13.99 15.77
CA GLU A 153 10.43 -13.30 16.55
C GLU A 153 11.15 -12.20 15.75
N ALA A 154 11.03 -12.22 14.42
CA ALA A 154 11.55 -11.15 13.57
C ALA A 154 10.67 -9.88 13.65
N PRO A 155 11.26 -8.67 13.55
CA PRO A 155 10.47 -7.47 13.35
C PRO A 155 9.74 -7.53 12.00
N LEU A 156 8.51 -7.04 11.98
CA LEU A 156 7.69 -6.92 10.77
C LEU A 156 7.44 -5.45 10.46
N ALA A 157 7.64 -5.03 9.22
CA ALA A 157 7.27 -3.69 8.80
C ALA A 157 5.76 -3.63 8.52
N VAL A 158 5.09 -2.58 8.99
CA VAL A 158 3.73 -2.24 8.53
C VAL A 158 3.81 -1.96 7.03
N ALA A 159 3.14 -2.81 6.26
CA ALA A 159 3.13 -2.73 4.81
C ALA A 159 1.94 -1.90 4.30
N GLY A 160 0.77 -2.03 4.91
CA GLY A 160 -0.44 -1.29 4.53
C GLY A 160 -1.56 -1.40 5.57
N THR A 161 -2.42 -0.39 5.63
CA THR A 161 -3.52 -0.24 6.60
C THR A 161 -4.90 -0.15 5.94
N ASP A 162 -4.97 -0.24 4.61
CA ASP A 162 -6.16 -0.01 3.77
C ASP A 162 -7.34 -0.95 4.05
N ARG A 163 -7.06 -2.09 4.70
CA ARG A 163 -8.06 -3.11 5.06
C ARG A 163 -8.42 -3.11 6.53
N LEU A 164 -7.72 -2.32 7.35
CA LEU A 164 -7.84 -2.38 8.81
C LEU A 164 -9.24 -1.93 9.26
N ASP A 165 -9.67 -0.75 8.83
CA ASP A 165 -10.94 -0.18 9.26
C ASP A 165 -12.14 -0.98 8.75
N ARG A 166 -12.00 -1.65 7.60
CA ARG A 166 -13.11 -2.37 6.95
C ARG A 166 -13.19 -3.84 7.33
N HIS A 167 -12.04 -4.47 7.57
CA HIS A 167 -11.93 -5.92 7.71
C HIS A 167 -11.15 -6.35 8.94
N GLY A 168 -10.62 -5.44 9.76
CA GLY A 168 -9.75 -5.81 10.88
C GLY A 168 -8.43 -6.44 10.43
N GLU A 169 -8.00 -6.18 9.19
CA GLU A 169 -6.83 -6.79 8.58
C GLU A 169 -5.67 -5.78 8.41
N LEU A 170 -4.50 -6.08 8.98
CA LEU A 170 -3.28 -5.29 8.86
C LEU A 170 -2.26 -6.00 7.98
N ALA A 171 -1.77 -5.34 6.93
CA ALA A 171 -0.70 -5.91 6.10
C ALA A 171 0.67 -5.65 6.73
N LEU A 172 1.43 -6.73 6.92
CA LEU A 172 2.78 -6.75 7.47
C LEU A 172 3.75 -7.41 6.48
N ALA A 173 5.05 -7.13 6.66
CA ALA A 173 6.08 -7.73 5.83
C ALA A 173 7.39 -8.02 6.57
N PHE A 174 7.99 -9.17 6.29
CA PHE A 174 9.36 -9.46 6.69
C PHE A 174 10.37 -8.60 5.92
N GLY A 175 11.47 -8.20 6.57
CA GLY A 175 12.62 -7.58 5.90
C GLY A 175 12.35 -6.18 5.35
N GLY A 176 11.40 -5.45 5.92
CA GLY A 176 11.05 -4.09 5.52
C GLY A 176 10.00 -4.02 4.40
N ARG A 177 9.88 -2.83 3.80
CA ARG A 177 8.90 -2.49 2.77
C ARG A 177 8.92 -3.44 1.58
N LEU A 178 7.73 -3.77 1.08
CA LEU A 178 7.53 -4.49 -0.17
C LEU A 178 7.37 -3.51 -1.33
N TRP A 179 7.85 -3.90 -2.50
CA TRP A 179 7.84 -3.05 -3.69
C TRP A 179 6.86 -3.59 -4.71
N GLN A 180 6.13 -2.69 -5.35
CA GLN A 180 5.38 -3.02 -6.56
C GLN A 180 6.35 -3.58 -7.60
N PRO A 181 6.16 -4.80 -8.11
CA PRO A 181 7.11 -5.40 -9.03
C PRO A 181 7.35 -4.55 -10.29
N THR A 182 6.29 -3.93 -10.84
CA THR A 182 6.38 -3.02 -11.99
C THR A 182 6.95 -1.63 -11.68
N GLU A 183 7.27 -1.30 -10.43
CA GLU A 183 8.12 -0.14 -10.10
C GLU A 183 9.60 -0.45 -10.36
N ARG A 184 10.00 -1.73 -10.31
CA ARG A 184 11.40 -2.13 -10.24
C ARG A 184 11.84 -3.01 -11.41
N ALA A 185 10.93 -3.79 -11.98
CA ALA A 185 11.19 -4.71 -13.07
C ALA A 185 10.15 -4.56 -14.18
N VAL A 186 10.58 -4.75 -15.43
CA VAL A 186 9.65 -4.83 -16.56
C VAL A 186 8.82 -6.11 -16.43
N SER A 187 7.51 -5.99 -16.64
CA SER A 187 6.61 -7.15 -16.64
C SER A 187 7.07 -8.26 -17.58
N GLY A 188 6.83 -9.51 -17.19
CA GLY A 188 7.23 -10.71 -17.94
C GLY A 188 8.72 -11.06 -17.87
N THR A 189 9.55 -10.26 -17.20
CA THR A 189 10.98 -10.59 -17.01
C THR A 189 11.18 -11.57 -15.84
N PRO A 190 12.31 -12.32 -15.82
CA PRO A 190 12.66 -13.16 -14.67
C PRO A 190 12.80 -12.36 -13.36
N GLU A 191 13.19 -11.09 -13.42
CA GLU A 191 13.27 -10.23 -12.25
C GLU A 191 11.88 -9.93 -11.67
N TYR A 192 10.91 -9.59 -12.53
CA TYR A 192 9.51 -9.41 -12.13
C TYR A 192 8.95 -10.66 -11.44
N ALA A 193 9.17 -11.85 -12.02
CA ALA A 193 8.72 -13.11 -11.43
C ALA A 193 9.38 -13.39 -10.06
N ARG A 194 10.67 -13.11 -9.92
CA ARG A 194 11.37 -13.23 -8.62
C ARG A 194 10.81 -12.28 -7.57
N MET A 195 10.49 -11.04 -7.95
CA MET A 195 9.90 -10.07 -7.03
C MET A 195 8.49 -10.46 -6.58
N LEU A 196 7.66 -10.98 -7.49
CA LEU A 196 6.35 -11.53 -7.11
C LEU A 196 6.48 -12.64 -6.07
N ALA A 197 7.38 -13.60 -6.33
CA ALA A 197 7.62 -14.71 -5.40
C ALA A 197 8.18 -14.24 -4.05
N ASP A 198 9.14 -13.31 -4.05
CA ASP A 198 9.69 -12.76 -2.79
C ASP A 198 8.65 -11.97 -2.00
N ASN A 199 7.82 -11.16 -2.66
CA ASN A 199 6.72 -10.44 -2.01
C ASN A 199 5.71 -11.42 -1.41
N ALA A 200 5.27 -12.45 -2.14
CA ALA A 200 4.33 -13.45 -1.63
C ALA A 200 4.86 -14.19 -0.40
N ARG A 201 6.17 -14.48 -0.39
CA ARG A 201 6.84 -15.14 0.73
C ARG A 201 6.99 -14.25 1.96
N ARG A 202 7.21 -12.95 1.75
CA ARG A 202 7.47 -11.97 2.83
C ARG A 202 6.23 -11.29 3.37
N GLN A 203 5.16 -11.23 2.58
CA GLN A 203 3.91 -10.58 2.97
C GLN A 203 3.09 -11.48 3.87
N LEU A 204 2.43 -10.87 4.84
CA LEU A 204 1.51 -11.51 5.75
C LEU A 204 0.38 -10.54 6.09
N LEU A 205 -0.87 -11.03 6.16
CA LEU A 205 -1.95 -10.29 6.80
C LEU A 205 -2.07 -10.70 8.27
N LEU A 206 -2.28 -9.74 9.17
CA LEU A 206 -2.72 -10.02 10.53
C LEU A 206 -4.22 -9.74 10.61
N ASP A 207 -5.00 -10.69 11.09
CA ASP A 207 -6.46 -10.73 11.04
C ASP A 207 -7.02 -10.95 12.46
N ASP A 208 -8.22 -10.41 12.74
CA ASP A 208 -8.88 -10.47 14.04
C ASP A 208 -9.78 -11.71 14.21
N ALA A 209 -9.73 -12.64 13.26
CA ALA A 209 -10.53 -13.86 13.20
C ALA A 209 -12.04 -13.60 13.14
N SER A 210 -12.44 -12.49 12.53
CA SER A 210 -13.83 -12.05 12.45
C SER A 210 -14.28 -11.79 11.02
N GLY A 211 -15.50 -12.24 10.68
CA GLY A 211 -16.17 -11.83 9.44
C GLY A 211 -16.90 -10.47 9.54
N VAL A 212 -16.76 -9.76 10.66
CA VAL A 212 -17.46 -8.49 10.89
C VAL A 212 -16.83 -7.40 10.03
N ARG A 213 -17.63 -6.81 9.17
CA ARG A 213 -17.26 -5.62 8.40
C ARG A 213 -17.33 -4.38 9.30
N ASP A 214 -16.38 -3.47 9.09
CA ASP A 214 -16.26 -2.19 9.80
C ASP A 214 -16.19 -2.40 11.35
N PRO A 215 -15.23 -3.21 11.86
CA PRO A 215 -15.17 -3.58 13.27
C PRO A 215 -14.98 -2.36 14.18
N ALA A 216 -15.68 -2.35 15.32
CA ALA A 216 -15.59 -1.25 16.29
C ALA A 216 -14.21 -1.15 16.99
N SER A 217 -13.45 -2.25 17.01
CA SER A 217 -12.12 -2.34 17.59
C SER A 217 -11.34 -3.48 16.96
N VAL A 218 -10.02 -3.35 16.87
CA VAL A 218 -9.12 -4.40 16.39
C VAL A 218 -8.32 -4.95 17.59
N PRO A 219 -8.68 -6.13 18.14
CA PRO A 219 -8.19 -6.58 19.47
C PRO A 219 -6.69 -6.80 19.58
N TYR A 220 -6.03 -7.11 18.46
CA TYR A 220 -4.58 -7.33 18.42
C TYR A 220 -3.76 -6.03 18.38
N LEU A 221 -4.40 -4.87 18.26
CA LEU A 221 -3.72 -3.57 18.34
C LEU A 221 -3.84 -2.97 19.74
N PRO A 222 -2.81 -2.26 20.23
CA PRO A 222 -2.94 -1.38 21.38
C PRO A 222 -4.02 -0.31 21.13
N GLU A 223 -4.76 0.05 22.18
CA GLU A 223 -5.72 1.16 22.09
C GLU A 223 -5.01 2.46 21.72
N GLY A 224 -5.53 3.19 20.74
CA GLY A 224 -4.94 4.45 20.29
C GLY A 224 -3.65 4.32 19.47
N ALA A 225 -3.25 3.09 19.09
CA ALA A 225 -2.06 2.86 18.28
C ALA A 225 -2.07 3.73 17.00
N VAL A 226 -0.96 4.41 16.74
CA VAL A 226 -0.75 5.16 15.51
C VAL A 226 0.02 4.28 14.54
N LEU A 227 -0.64 3.88 13.45
CA LEU A 227 -0.02 3.07 12.42
C LEU A 227 0.56 3.96 11.31
N ARG A 228 1.77 3.60 10.89
CA ARG A 228 2.45 4.23 9.76
C ARG A 228 3.24 3.18 8.97
N GLY A 229 3.11 3.18 7.66
CA GLY A 229 3.89 2.36 6.73
C GLY A 229 5.39 2.44 7.01
N GLY A 230 6.05 1.28 7.00
CA GLY A 230 7.46 1.14 7.32
C GLY A 230 7.81 1.07 8.82
N THR A 231 6.84 1.28 9.73
CA THR A 231 7.08 1.09 11.18
C THR A 231 7.30 -0.38 11.48
N GLU A 232 8.34 -0.71 12.24
CA GLU A 232 8.60 -2.07 12.69
C GLU A 232 7.78 -2.41 13.93
N VAL A 233 7.01 -3.49 13.85
CA VAL A 233 6.20 -4.06 14.93
C VAL A 233 6.74 -5.43 15.34
N THR A 234 6.48 -5.83 16.58
CA THR A 234 6.91 -7.13 17.12
C THR A 234 5.78 -7.82 17.88
N GLY A 235 5.97 -9.09 18.23
CA GLY A 235 5.00 -9.85 19.04
C GLY A 235 3.85 -10.44 18.23
N ALA A 236 4.00 -10.53 16.90
CA ALA A 236 3.02 -11.20 16.05
C ALA A 236 2.98 -12.71 16.38
N GLU A 237 1.81 -13.17 16.79
CA GLU A 237 1.53 -14.57 17.10
C GLU A 237 0.08 -14.89 16.72
N GLY A 238 -0.12 -16.03 16.08
CA GLY A 238 -1.43 -16.39 15.54
C GLY A 238 -1.42 -17.72 14.83
N LEU A 239 -2.56 -18.04 14.22
CA LEU A 239 -2.76 -19.26 13.46
C LEU A 239 -2.59 -18.92 11.98
N VAL A 240 -1.71 -19.61 11.28
CA VAL A 240 -1.58 -19.45 9.84
C VAL A 240 -2.85 -19.96 9.20
N ASP A 241 -3.40 -19.17 8.29
CA ASP A 241 -4.71 -19.40 7.72
C ASP A 241 -4.74 -18.86 6.29
N GLN A 242 -5.67 -19.38 5.50
CA GLN A 242 -5.96 -18.91 4.16
C GLN A 242 -7.47 -18.89 3.94
N ARG A 243 -7.97 -17.79 3.39
CA ARG A 243 -9.42 -17.55 3.19
C ARG A 243 -9.69 -17.03 1.79
N TYR A 244 -10.95 -16.71 1.51
CA TYR A 244 -11.55 -16.38 0.21
C TYR A 244 -10.78 -15.45 -0.75
N ASP A 245 -9.75 -14.73 -0.31
CA ASP A 245 -8.96 -13.79 -1.12
C ASP A 245 -7.58 -14.32 -1.55
N GLY A 246 -7.25 -15.57 -1.24
CA GLY A 246 -6.03 -16.25 -1.67
C GLY A 246 -4.78 -15.87 -0.87
N ARG A 247 -4.92 -15.03 0.18
CA ARG A 247 -3.79 -14.51 0.94
C ARG A 247 -3.65 -15.26 2.26
N TYR A 248 -2.40 -15.62 2.57
CA TYR A 248 -2.08 -16.12 3.90
C TYR A 248 -2.15 -15.00 4.94
N ARG A 249 -2.65 -15.38 6.10
CA ARG A 249 -2.87 -14.50 7.23
C ARG A 249 -2.54 -15.21 8.54
N LEU A 250 -2.29 -14.41 9.58
CA LEU A 250 -2.28 -14.87 10.96
C LEU A 250 -3.58 -14.42 11.63
N GLN A 251 -4.37 -15.39 12.07
CA GLN A 251 -5.45 -15.14 13.00
C GLN A 251 -4.84 -14.82 14.36
N ALA A 252 -4.84 -13.54 14.73
CA ALA A 252 -4.04 -13.04 15.84
C ALA A 252 -4.50 -13.62 17.18
N THR A 253 -3.55 -14.14 17.97
CA THR A 253 -3.79 -14.63 19.35
C THR A 253 -3.05 -13.82 20.41
N ALA A 254 -2.17 -12.92 19.99
CA ALA A 254 -1.47 -11.98 20.85
C ALA A 254 -1.60 -10.54 20.32
N ARG A 255 -1.41 -9.58 21.22
CA ARG A 255 -1.34 -8.16 20.86
C ARG A 255 0.03 -7.84 20.28
N LEU A 256 0.04 -7.02 19.23
CA LEU A 256 1.26 -6.43 18.70
C LEU A 256 1.83 -5.40 19.66
N ASN A 257 3.17 -5.35 19.69
CA ASN A 257 3.90 -4.19 20.16
C ASN A 257 4.09 -3.22 18.99
N VAL A 258 3.41 -2.08 19.06
CA VAL A 258 3.45 -1.02 18.05
C VAL A 258 4.16 0.20 18.65
N PRO A 259 5.40 0.51 18.25
CA PRO A 259 6.06 1.72 18.70
C PRO A 259 5.45 2.96 18.06
N GLU A 260 5.64 4.11 18.70
CA GLU A 260 5.27 5.40 18.11
C GLU A 260 6.04 5.64 16.80
N PRO A 261 5.34 5.91 15.68
CA PRO A 261 5.98 6.01 14.38
C PRO A 261 6.78 7.32 14.25
N ARG A 262 7.91 7.25 13.54
CA ARG A 262 8.69 8.44 13.19
C ARG A 262 8.08 9.14 11.98
N ARG A 263 7.75 10.41 12.16
CA ARG A 263 7.25 11.31 11.13
C ARG A 263 8.38 12.17 10.52
N PRO A 264 8.56 12.18 9.19
CA PRO A 264 9.66 12.91 8.57
C PRO A 264 9.39 14.42 8.53
N ALA A 265 10.44 15.22 8.72
CA ALA A 265 10.40 16.65 8.43
C ALA A 265 10.29 16.90 6.90
N PRO A 266 9.84 18.09 6.46
CA PRO A 266 9.85 18.46 5.05
C PRO A 266 11.23 18.27 4.42
N PRO A 267 11.33 17.74 3.19
CA PRO A 267 12.62 17.48 2.56
C PRO A 267 13.32 18.78 2.17
N ALA A 268 14.64 18.82 2.37
CA ALA A 268 15.48 19.87 1.84
C ALA A 268 15.94 19.48 0.42
N VAL A 269 15.46 20.21 -0.60
CA VAL A 269 15.84 19.97 -2.00
C VAL A 269 16.70 21.11 -2.53
N ALA A 270 17.88 20.74 -3.04
CA ALA A 270 18.86 21.64 -3.64
C ALA A 270 18.37 22.15 -5.01
N GLY A 271 18.74 23.39 -5.35
CA GLY A 271 18.29 24.08 -6.57
C GLY A 271 17.86 25.51 -6.25
N GLU A 272 17.88 26.38 -7.26
CA GLU A 272 17.44 27.78 -7.12
C GLU A 272 15.93 27.93 -7.26
N LEU A 273 15.31 27.03 -8.03
CA LEU A 273 13.87 26.96 -8.25
C LEU A 273 13.37 25.57 -7.86
N ARG A 274 12.22 25.52 -7.18
CA ARG A 274 11.55 24.29 -6.80
C ARG A 274 10.25 24.10 -7.57
N ILE A 275 10.12 22.96 -8.22
CA ILE A 275 8.95 22.56 -9.02
C ILE A 275 8.34 21.33 -8.34
N ALA A 276 7.08 21.42 -7.92
CA ALA A 276 6.42 20.38 -7.13
C ALA A 276 5.17 19.81 -7.79
N SER A 277 4.69 18.67 -7.30
CA SER A 277 3.39 18.11 -7.68
C SER A 277 2.60 17.70 -6.44
N PHE A 278 1.30 17.99 -6.44
CA PHE A 278 0.37 17.65 -5.37
C PHE A 278 -0.90 17.03 -5.95
N ASN A 279 -1.20 15.79 -5.58
CA ASN A 279 -2.55 15.25 -5.68
C ASN A 279 -3.33 15.75 -4.45
N LEU A 280 -4.49 16.39 -4.67
CA LEU A 280 -5.26 17.06 -3.61
C LEU A 280 -6.38 16.22 -2.99
N GLU A 281 -6.51 14.95 -3.39
CA GLU A 281 -7.52 13.98 -2.88
C GLU A 281 -8.95 14.54 -2.94
N ASN A 282 -9.42 14.83 -4.15
CA ASN A 282 -10.70 15.45 -4.45
C ASN A 282 -10.96 16.76 -3.67
N LEU A 283 -10.20 17.81 -3.96
CA LEU A 283 -10.48 19.14 -3.39
C LEU A 283 -11.69 19.77 -4.08
N PHE A 284 -12.87 19.51 -3.52
CA PHE A 284 -14.15 20.06 -3.95
C PHE A 284 -14.69 21.03 -2.89
N ASN A 285 -15.12 22.22 -3.31
CA ASN A 285 -15.42 23.34 -2.41
C ASN A 285 -16.92 23.65 -2.25
N GLY A 286 -17.80 22.89 -2.91
CA GLY A 286 -19.25 23.11 -2.85
C GLY A 286 -19.67 24.24 -3.78
N ASP A 287 -20.28 25.30 -3.22
CA ASP A 287 -20.65 26.50 -3.97
C ASP A 287 -19.61 27.64 -3.86
N GLY A 288 -18.47 27.36 -3.24
CA GLY A 288 -17.42 28.35 -2.92
C GLY A 288 -17.79 29.34 -1.81
N ARG A 289 -19.04 29.35 -1.35
CA ARG A 289 -19.61 30.29 -0.36
C ARG A 289 -19.97 29.63 0.96
N GLY A 290 -19.66 28.33 1.08
CA GLY A 290 -19.84 27.55 2.30
C GLY A 290 -21.07 26.65 2.31
N GLY A 291 -21.82 26.58 1.22
CA GLY A 291 -22.94 25.67 1.00
C GLY A 291 -22.62 24.51 0.05
N ALA A 292 -23.66 23.84 -0.44
CA ALA A 292 -23.62 22.73 -1.41
C ALA A 292 -22.79 21.49 -0.99
N PHE A 293 -22.81 21.16 0.30
CA PHE A 293 -22.30 19.89 0.83
C PHE A 293 -23.43 18.87 1.06
N PRO A 294 -23.20 17.55 0.91
CA PRO A 294 -21.94 16.93 0.48
C PRO A 294 -21.66 17.21 -1.00
N THR A 295 -20.38 17.42 -1.32
CA THR A 295 -19.95 17.50 -2.71
C THR A 295 -20.02 16.13 -3.38
N PRO A 296 -20.02 16.04 -4.72
CA PRO A 296 -20.02 14.76 -5.43
C PRO A 296 -18.77 13.89 -5.14
N ARG A 297 -17.65 14.53 -4.77
CA ARG A 297 -16.38 13.89 -4.40
C ARG A 297 -15.70 14.70 -3.30
N GLY A 298 -14.86 14.06 -2.47
CA GLY A 298 -14.12 14.75 -1.41
C GLY A 298 -14.97 15.05 -0.16
N ALA A 299 -14.81 16.25 0.38
CA ALA A 299 -15.42 16.66 1.66
C ALA A 299 -16.96 16.60 1.67
N ARG A 300 -17.53 15.94 2.68
CA ARG A 300 -19.00 15.81 2.82
C ARG A 300 -19.65 16.94 3.61
N THR A 301 -18.85 17.77 4.26
CA THR A 301 -19.30 18.91 5.07
C THR A 301 -18.34 20.08 4.91
N GLN A 302 -18.81 21.30 5.17
CA GLN A 302 -17.95 22.48 5.17
C GLN A 302 -16.80 22.38 6.18
N ALA A 303 -17.01 21.71 7.32
CA ALA A 303 -15.97 21.49 8.31
C ALA A 303 -14.86 20.57 7.78
N GLN A 304 -15.23 19.48 7.11
CA GLN A 304 -14.26 18.59 6.45
C GLN A 304 -13.49 19.31 5.33
N TYR A 305 -14.15 20.16 4.55
CA TYR A 305 -13.49 20.96 3.51
C TYR A 305 -12.44 21.91 4.10
N ARG A 306 -12.78 22.61 5.19
CA ARG A 306 -11.82 23.48 5.91
C ARG A 306 -10.64 22.67 6.44
N ALA A 307 -10.89 21.51 7.03
CA ALA A 307 -9.85 20.61 7.49
C ALA A 307 -8.93 20.12 6.35
N GLN A 308 -9.50 19.79 5.19
CA GLN A 308 -8.74 19.42 3.99
C GLN A 308 -7.85 20.59 3.53
N LEU A 309 -8.40 21.80 3.40
CA LEU A 309 -7.63 23.00 3.05
C LEU A 309 -6.48 23.26 4.03
N ASP A 310 -6.74 23.19 5.35
CA ASP A 310 -5.73 23.43 6.37
C ASP A 310 -4.57 22.41 6.28
N LYS A 311 -4.89 21.12 6.07
CA LYS A 311 -3.88 20.07 5.82
C LYS A 311 -3.08 20.35 4.55
N LEU A 312 -3.75 20.67 3.43
CA LEU A 312 -3.08 20.99 2.16
C LEU A 312 -2.15 22.21 2.30
N VAL A 313 -2.56 23.25 3.02
CA VAL A 313 -1.71 24.41 3.32
C VAL A 313 -0.51 24.02 4.20
N ALA A 314 -0.72 23.16 5.20
CA ALA A 314 0.34 22.61 6.04
C ALA A 314 1.32 21.71 5.27
N THR A 315 0.90 21.13 4.14
CA THR A 315 1.74 20.34 3.24
C THR A 315 2.48 21.22 2.21
N ILE A 316 1.79 22.14 1.54
CA ILE A 316 2.35 22.94 0.43
C ILE A 316 3.37 23.97 0.92
N ARG A 317 3.10 24.66 2.04
CA ARG A 317 3.98 25.74 2.51
C ARG A 317 5.40 25.26 2.86
N PRO A 318 5.59 24.17 3.63
CA PRO A 318 6.93 23.71 4.00
C PRO A 318 7.74 23.12 2.84
N MET A 319 7.07 22.66 1.77
CA MET A 319 7.74 22.20 0.54
C MET A 319 8.46 23.34 -0.20
N GLN A 320 8.11 24.60 0.09
CA GLN A 320 8.74 25.79 -0.48
C GLN A 320 8.84 25.77 -2.02
N ALA A 321 7.81 25.23 -2.68
CA ALA A 321 7.72 25.21 -4.13
C ALA A 321 7.58 26.63 -4.70
N ASP A 322 8.20 26.89 -5.84
CA ASP A 322 8.03 28.14 -6.59
C ASP A 322 6.94 28.01 -7.67
N VAL A 323 6.71 26.78 -8.16
CA VAL A 323 5.58 26.39 -9.02
C VAL A 323 5.18 24.96 -8.69
N ALA A 324 3.88 24.66 -8.77
CA ALA A 324 3.38 23.32 -8.54
C ALA A 324 2.26 22.92 -9.50
N ALA A 325 2.30 21.67 -9.94
CA ALA A 325 1.20 20.98 -10.59
C ALA A 325 0.23 20.42 -9.54
N LEU A 326 -1.07 20.55 -9.82
CA LEU A 326 -2.14 20.08 -8.98
C LEU A 326 -2.95 19.03 -9.74
N MET A 327 -3.30 17.93 -9.08
CA MET A 327 -4.25 16.92 -9.54
C MET A 327 -5.41 16.85 -8.55
N GLU A 328 -6.50 16.18 -8.94
CA GLU A 328 -7.65 15.95 -8.04
C GLU A 328 -8.30 17.27 -7.55
N LEU A 329 -8.26 18.30 -8.41
CA LEU A 329 -8.88 19.60 -8.21
C LEU A 329 -10.26 19.63 -8.87
N GLU A 330 -11.27 20.20 -8.21
CA GLU A 330 -12.60 20.38 -8.82
C GLU A 330 -12.56 21.23 -10.12
N ASN A 331 -13.37 20.83 -11.10
CA ASN A 331 -13.52 21.53 -12.37
C ASN A 331 -14.71 22.51 -12.32
N ASP A 332 -14.58 23.55 -11.50
CA ASP A 332 -15.57 24.61 -11.26
C ASP A 332 -15.16 25.97 -11.84
N GLY A 333 -14.18 25.97 -12.76
CA GLY A 333 -13.65 27.17 -13.40
C GLY A 333 -12.54 27.87 -12.61
N TYR A 334 -12.44 29.18 -12.79
CA TYR A 334 -11.35 30.02 -12.26
C TYR A 334 -11.84 31.31 -11.57
N GLY A 335 -13.15 31.40 -11.34
CA GLY A 335 -13.76 32.53 -10.64
C GLY A 335 -13.34 32.59 -9.16
N PRO A 336 -13.71 33.66 -8.44
CA PRO A 336 -13.38 33.82 -7.03
C PRO A 336 -13.97 32.71 -6.14
N ASP A 337 -15.08 32.11 -6.55
CA ASP A 337 -15.74 31.00 -5.84
C ASP A 337 -15.14 29.63 -6.21
N SER A 338 -14.09 29.54 -7.03
CA SER A 338 -13.52 28.26 -7.48
C SER A 338 -12.61 27.59 -6.45
N ALA A 339 -12.48 26.27 -6.52
CA ALA A 339 -11.63 25.49 -5.62
C ALA A 339 -10.16 25.91 -5.69
N ILE A 340 -9.65 26.27 -6.88
CA ILE A 340 -8.28 26.75 -7.05
C ILE A 340 -8.06 28.14 -6.44
N ALA A 341 -9.07 29.03 -6.55
CA ALA A 341 -9.03 30.34 -5.93
C ALA A 341 -9.02 30.21 -4.40
N ALA A 342 -9.91 29.36 -3.85
CA ALA A 342 -9.96 29.09 -2.42
C ALA A 342 -8.64 28.52 -1.87
N LEU A 343 -7.98 27.62 -2.60
CA LEU A 343 -6.66 27.09 -2.23
C LEU A 343 -5.59 28.19 -2.23
N VAL A 344 -5.52 29.00 -3.30
CA VAL A 344 -4.54 30.10 -3.40
C VAL A 344 -4.77 31.16 -2.32
N ASP A 345 -6.03 31.49 -2.03
CA ASP A 345 -6.38 32.39 -0.93
C ASP A 345 -5.91 31.82 0.40
N ALA A 346 -6.18 30.54 0.68
CA ALA A 346 -5.71 29.87 1.89
C ALA A 346 -4.18 29.89 2.01
N LEU A 347 -3.46 29.66 0.91
CA LEU A 347 -1.99 29.75 0.87
C LEU A 347 -1.47 31.17 1.14
N ASN A 348 -2.19 32.20 0.70
CA ASN A 348 -1.83 33.61 0.87
C ASN A 348 -2.25 34.21 2.22
N ARG A 349 -3.18 33.59 2.96
CA ARG A 349 -3.60 34.08 4.30
C ARG A 349 -2.39 34.25 5.23
N GLY A 350 -2.23 35.46 5.75
CA GLY A 350 -1.15 35.82 6.67
C GLY A 350 0.22 36.09 6.01
N GLN A 351 0.30 36.18 4.68
CA GLN A 351 1.55 36.45 3.93
C GLN A 351 1.67 37.93 3.47
N GLY A 352 0.95 38.86 4.12
CA GLY A 352 0.87 40.28 3.73
C GLY A 352 -0.25 40.59 2.72
N GLU A 353 -0.48 41.88 2.44
CA GLU A 353 -1.68 42.36 1.71
C GLU A 353 -1.83 41.79 0.29
N ALA A 354 -0.73 41.45 -0.40
CA ALA A 354 -0.78 40.96 -1.78
C ALA A 354 -0.68 39.43 -1.92
N GLY A 355 -0.31 38.71 -0.85
CA GLY A 355 0.16 37.32 -0.94
C GLY A 355 1.26 37.12 -2.01
N ASP A 356 1.61 35.88 -2.30
CA ASP A 356 2.63 35.55 -3.33
C ASP A 356 2.15 34.46 -4.30
N TRP A 357 1.26 33.57 -3.86
CA TRP A 357 0.70 32.52 -4.68
C TRP A 357 -0.31 33.08 -5.68
N ARG A 358 -0.25 32.56 -6.90
CA ARG A 358 -1.15 32.81 -8.03
C ARG A 358 -1.45 31.47 -8.70
N PHE A 359 -2.50 31.40 -9.50
CA PHE A 359 -2.80 30.24 -10.34
C PHE A 359 -2.78 30.59 -11.83
N VAL A 360 -2.59 29.58 -12.67
CA VAL A 360 -2.72 29.69 -14.13
C VAL A 360 -4.19 29.52 -14.51
N ASP A 361 -4.73 30.51 -15.21
CA ASP A 361 -6.11 30.51 -15.71
C ASP A 361 -6.14 30.14 -17.19
N ALA A 362 -6.73 28.98 -17.51
CA ALA A 362 -6.92 28.51 -18.88
C ALA A 362 -8.24 29.01 -19.51
N GLY A 363 -9.00 29.85 -18.80
CA GLY A 363 -10.31 30.38 -19.17
C GLY A 363 -11.45 29.44 -18.78
N SER A 364 -11.38 28.18 -19.19
CA SER A 364 -12.38 27.14 -18.87
C SER A 364 -11.74 25.75 -18.84
N GLY A 365 -12.25 24.82 -18.05
CA GLY A 365 -11.65 23.50 -17.92
C GLY A 365 -10.23 23.58 -17.31
N PRO A 366 -9.32 22.62 -17.57
CA PRO A 366 -9.26 21.86 -18.81
C PRO A 366 -10.16 20.61 -18.82
N GLY A 367 -10.85 20.38 -19.94
CA GLY A 367 -11.74 19.22 -20.11
C GLY A 367 -13.10 19.36 -19.41
N GLY A 368 -13.91 18.30 -19.50
CA GLY A 368 -15.28 18.26 -18.94
C GLY A 368 -15.49 17.31 -17.76
N ASP A 369 -14.46 16.60 -17.29
CA ASP A 369 -14.58 15.78 -16.06
C ASP A 369 -14.74 16.68 -14.83
N ALA A 370 -15.42 16.18 -13.80
CA ALA A 370 -15.57 16.88 -12.52
C ALA A 370 -14.23 17.18 -11.83
N ILE A 371 -13.19 16.42 -12.14
CA ILE A 371 -11.81 16.66 -11.70
C ILE A 371 -10.97 17.18 -12.86
N ARG A 372 -10.08 18.12 -12.58
CA ARG A 372 -9.07 18.64 -13.50
C ARG A 372 -7.69 18.71 -12.87
N VAL A 373 -6.72 19.07 -13.69
CA VAL A 373 -5.40 19.52 -13.24
C VAL A 373 -5.37 21.04 -13.06
N GLY A 374 -4.38 21.54 -12.32
CA GLY A 374 -4.13 22.97 -12.14
C GLY A 374 -2.63 23.28 -12.02
N LEU A 375 -2.29 24.57 -12.12
CA LEU A 375 -0.94 25.07 -11.86
C LEU A 375 -1.03 26.28 -10.92
N ILE A 376 -0.23 26.25 -9.85
CA ILE A 376 -0.03 27.39 -8.94
C ILE A 376 1.44 27.80 -8.93
N TYR A 377 1.74 29.07 -8.70
CA TYR A 377 3.10 29.59 -8.72
C TYR A 377 3.26 30.81 -7.81
N ARG A 378 4.50 31.09 -7.43
CA ARG A 378 4.88 32.30 -6.67
C ARG A 378 5.20 33.43 -7.64
N GLY A 379 4.36 34.47 -7.66
CA GLY A 379 4.51 35.62 -8.56
C GLY A 379 5.79 36.43 -8.30
N SER A 380 6.33 36.37 -7.08
CA SER A 380 7.63 36.96 -6.77
C SER A 380 8.80 36.25 -7.45
N LYS A 381 8.64 35.01 -7.89
CA LYS A 381 9.69 34.14 -8.44
C LYS A 381 9.58 33.94 -9.94
N LEU A 382 8.35 33.82 -10.44
CA LEU A 382 8.05 33.41 -11.80
C LEU A 382 7.01 34.32 -12.45
N THR A 383 7.24 34.64 -13.72
CA THR A 383 6.27 35.32 -14.59
C THR A 383 5.79 34.36 -15.67
N PRO A 384 4.48 34.12 -15.83
CA PRO A 384 3.96 33.36 -16.97
C PRO A 384 4.33 34.01 -18.30
N VAL A 385 4.66 33.20 -19.30
CA VAL A 385 4.97 33.63 -20.67
C VAL A 385 3.90 33.09 -21.61
N GLY A 386 3.26 33.98 -22.36
CA GLY A 386 2.20 33.60 -23.29
C GLY A 386 0.95 33.06 -22.60
N LYS A 387 0.04 32.47 -23.40
CA LYS A 387 -1.16 31.81 -22.90
C LYS A 387 -0.84 30.38 -22.46
N PRO A 388 -1.54 29.83 -21.45
CA PRO A 388 -1.47 28.41 -21.18
C PRO A 388 -2.04 27.61 -22.35
N ALA A 389 -1.59 26.36 -22.46
CA ALA A 389 -2.03 25.43 -23.50
C ALA A 389 -2.61 24.15 -22.88
N THR A 390 -3.63 23.60 -23.52
CA THR A 390 -4.30 22.36 -23.10
C THR A 390 -4.38 21.36 -24.25
N LEU A 391 -4.33 20.07 -23.96
CA LEU A 391 -4.42 19.01 -24.96
C LEU A 391 -5.75 18.24 -24.85
N THR A 392 -6.72 18.64 -25.66
CA THR A 392 -8.04 18.01 -25.74
C THR A 392 -8.10 16.93 -26.83
N GLY A 393 -9.22 16.21 -26.89
CA GLY A 393 -9.49 15.14 -27.86
C GLY A 393 -9.84 13.84 -27.16
N THR A 394 -10.33 12.85 -27.91
CA THR A 394 -10.97 11.62 -27.39
C THR A 394 -10.23 10.93 -26.23
N LEU A 395 -8.89 10.86 -26.27
CA LEU A 395 -8.09 10.24 -25.19
C LEU A 395 -8.17 11.01 -23.86
N PHE A 396 -8.27 12.34 -23.92
CA PHE A 396 -8.28 13.22 -22.75
C PHE A 396 -9.69 13.72 -22.39
N ASP A 397 -10.65 13.65 -23.31
CA ASP A 397 -12.02 14.05 -23.02
C ASP A 397 -12.80 12.90 -22.35
N ASN A 398 -12.42 11.64 -22.63
CA ASN A 398 -13.19 10.47 -22.16
C ASN A 398 -12.49 9.63 -21.07
N TYR A 399 -11.17 9.75 -20.91
CA TYR A 399 -10.41 8.80 -20.08
C TYR A 399 -9.38 9.45 -19.15
N ASN A 400 -8.51 10.29 -19.70
CA ASN A 400 -7.46 10.98 -18.95
C ASN A 400 -7.95 12.38 -18.54
N ARG A 401 -7.30 13.08 -17.62
CA ARG A 401 -7.54 14.52 -17.44
C ARG A 401 -6.79 15.28 -18.52
N VAL A 402 -7.42 16.33 -19.05
CA VAL A 402 -6.79 17.21 -20.04
C VAL A 402 -5.56 17.89 -19.41
N PRO A 403 -4.34 17.67 -19.95
CA PRO A 403 -3.11 18.26 -19.44
C PRO A 403 -3.11 19.79 -19.58
N LEU A 404 -2.41 20.47 -18.67
CA LEU A 404 -2.24 21.92 -18.68
C LEU A 404 -0.75 22.27 -18.74
N ALA A 405 -0.33 23.00 -19.78
CA ALA A 405 1.03 23.50 -19.95
C ALA A 405 1.09 25.02 -19.80
N GLN A 406 2.07 25.51 -19.05
CA GLN A 406 2.38 26.94 -18.98
C GLN A 406 3.90 27.14 -19.04
N ALA A 407 4.32 28.09 -19.87
CA ALA A 407 5.69 28.56 -19.86
C ALA A 407 5.88 29.61 -18.76
N PHE A 408 6.99 29.53 -18.04
CA PHE A 408 7.38 30.48 -16.99
C PHE A 408 8.76 31.04 -17.26
N LYS A 409 8.96 32.31 -16.88
CA LYS A 409 10.25 32.99 -16.87
C LYS A 409 10.65 33.27 -15.42
N PRO A 410 11.74 32.66 -14.92
CA PRO A 410 12.32 33.06 -13.64
C PRO A 410 13.05 34.39 -13.76
N ARG A 411 13.33 35.02 -12.61
CA ARG A 411 14.09 36.29 -12.55
C ARG A 411 15.46 36.20 -13.23
N ARG A 412 16.11 35.04 -13.15
CA ARG A 412 17.40 34.71 -13.78
C ARG A 412 17.28 33.34 -14.44
N GLY A 413 17.87 33.18 -15.63
CA GLY A 413 17.80 31.95 -16.41
C GLY A 413 16.81 32.01 -17.59
N PRO A 414 16.76 30.97 -18.43
CA PRO A 414 15.85 30.86 -19.56
C PRO A 414 14.41 30.60 -19.12
N ALA A 415 13.46 30.76 -20.05
CA ALA A 415 12.11 30.27 -19.81
C ALA A 415 12.07 28.73 -19.78
N PHE A 416 11.10 28.15 -19.10
CA PHE A 416 10.85 26.71 -19.06
C PHE A 416 9.36 26.44 -19.05
N VAL A 417 8.95 25.24 -19.48
CA VAL A 417 7.54 24.82 -19.51
C VAL A 417 7.27 23.82 -18.39
N VAL A 418 6.19 24.04 -17.66
CA VAL A 418 5.64 23.11 -16.67
C VAL A 418 4.35 22.53 -17.22
N VAL A 419 4.23 21.21 -17.21
CA VAL A 419 3.06 20.48 -17.73
C VAL A 419 2.46 19.63 -16.62
N ALA A 420 1.27 20.01 -16.13
CA ALA A 420 0.50 19.21 -15.19
C ALA A 420 -0.27 18.11 -15.92
N ASN A 421 -0.19 16.88 -15.41
CA ASN A 421 -0.81 15.70 -16.01
C ASN A 421 -1.51 14.83 -14.95
N HIS A 422 -2.60 14.18 -15.36
CA HIS A 422 -3.30 13.19 -14.56
C HIS A 422 -3.95 12.15 -15.48
N LEU A 423 -3.32 10.98 -15.61
CA LEU A 423 -3.79 9.93 -16.52
C LEU A 423 -4.89 9.07 -15.89
N LYS A 424 -5.60 8.33 -16.75
CA LYS A 424 -6.65 7.39 -16.38
C LYS A 424 -6.19 6.42 -15.30
N SER A 425 -6.97 6.31 -14.23
CA SER A 425 -6.71 5.38 -13.12
C SER A 425 -6.65 3.91 -13.56
N LYS A 426 -5.92 3.10 -12.79
CA LYS A 426 -5.72 1.65 -13.03
C LYS A 426 -6.98 0.80 -12.78
N GLY A 427 -8.07 1.38 -12.30
CA GLY A 427 -9.33 0.69 -12.01
C GLY A 427 -10.05 0.19 -13.28
N CYS A 428 -10.61 -1.02 -13.21
CA CYS A 428 -11.11 -1.76 -14.37
C CYS A 428 -12.54 -1.45 -14.81
N ASN A 429 -13.22 -0.48 -14.18
CA ASN A 429 -14.57 -0.12 -14.60
C ASN A 429 -14.59 0.31 -16.09
N GLY A 430 -15.44 -0.32 -16.89
CA GLY A 430 -15.57 -0.09 -18.33
C GLY A 430 -14.39 -0.56 -19.19
N ALA A 431 -13.38 -1.21 -18.60
CA ALA A 431 -12.19 -1.65 -19.32
C ALA A 431 -12.50 -2.89 -20.18
N SER A 432 -12.03 -2.92 -21.42
CA SER A 432 -12.20 -4.06 -22.33
C SER A 432 -11.06 -4.16 -23.35
N GLY A 433 -10.93 -5.30 -24.01
CA GLY A 433 -9.88 -5.52 -25.01
C GLY A 433 -8.48 -5.28 -24.44
N ARG A 434 -7.70 -4.39 -25.07
CA ARG A 434 -6.33 -4.03 -24.62
C ARG A 434 -6.30 -3.21 -23.34
N ASP A 435 -7.42 -2.65 -22.92
CA ASP A 435 -7.53 -1.91 -21.67
C ASP A 435 -8.00 -2.79 -20.51
N ALA A 436 -8.48 -4.02 -20.77
CA ALA A 436 -8.72 -5.00 -19.71
C ALA A 436 -7.41 -5.33 -18.97
N ASP A 437 -7.50 -5.85 -17.75
CA ASP A 437 -6.31 -6.32 -17.04
C ASP A 437 -5.72 -7.52 -17.78
N GLN A 438 -4.45 -7.41 -18.15
CA GLN A 438 -3.75 -8.46 -18.88
C GLN A 438 -3.05 -9.45 -17.93
N GLY A 439 -3.19 -9.29 -16.61
CA GLY A 439 -2.52 -10.13 -15.61
C GLY A 439 -1.01 -9.91 -15.55
N ASP A 440 -0.54 -8.77 -16.07
CA ASP A 440 0.87 -8.45 -16.24
C ASP A 440 1.38 -7.44 -15.18
N GLY A 441 0.56 -7.16 -14.16
CA GLY A 441 0.88 -6.22 -13.08
C GLY A 441 0.75 -4.74 -13.46
N GLN A 442 0.41 -4.41 -14.72
CA GLN A 442 0.25 -3.03 -15.16
C GLN A 442 -1.17 -2.50 -14.95
N GLY A 443 -2.13 -3.38 -14.67
CA GLY A 443 -3.54 -3.05 -14.40
C GLY A 443 -4.30 -2.54 -15.62
N CYS A 444 -5.59 -2.27 -15.44
CA CYS A 444 -6.46 -1.81 -16.51
C CYS A 444 -6.04 -0.44 -17.09
N TRP A 445 -6.53 -0.16 -18.30
CA TRP A 445 -6.30 1.08 -19.05
C TRP A 445 -4.83 1.37 -19.41
N ASN A 446 -3.95 0.38 -19.34
CA ASN A 446 -2.52 0.56 -19.64
C ASN A 446 -2.29 0.97 -21.10
N ALA A 447 -3.07 0.43 -22.04
CA ALA A 447 -2.98 0.79 -23.45
C ALA A 447 -3.44 2.24 -23.68
N THR A 448 -4.55 2.65 -23.07
CA THR A 448 -5.04 4.04 -23.10
C THR A 448 -4.04 5.01 -22.47
N ARG A 449 -3.46 4.69 -21.30
CA ARG A 449 -2.39 5.50 -20.68
C ARG A 449 -1.18 5.64 -21.60
N THR A 450 -0.77 4.55 -22.27
CA THR A 450 0.35 4.54 -23.21
C THR A 450 0.08 5.41 -24.44
N ALA A 451 -1.12 5.32 -25.01
CA ALA A 451 -1.53 6.17 -26.13
C ALA A 451 -1.57 7.66 -25.74
N ALA A 452 -2.04 7.97 -24.52
CA ALA A 452 -2.10 9.33 -24.01
C ALA A 452 -0.70 9.97 -23.91
N VAL A 453 0.29 9.28 -23.35
CA VAL A 453 1.66 9.82 -23.25
C VAL A 453 2.35 9.97 -24.60
N GLN A 454 2.07 9.10 -25.58
CA GLN A 454 2.57 9.25 -26.94
C GLN A 454 1.98 10.49 -27.62
N ARG A 455 0.67 10.73 -27.44
CA ARG A 455 -0.01 11.92 -27.97
C ARG A 455 0.50 13.19 -27.28
N LEU A 456 0.73 13.13 -25.97
CA LEU A 456 1.30 14.21 -25.18
C LEU A 456 2.70 14.58 -25.65
N GLN A 457 3.56 13.59 -25.92
CA GLN A 457 4.89 13.82 -26.48
C GLN A 457 4.83 14.56 -27.83
N GLN A 458 3.96 14.11 -28.75
CA GLN A 458 3.80 14.76 -30.05
C GLN A 458 3.29 16.20 -29.93
N TRP A 459 2.40 16.45 -28.96
CA TRP A 459 1.92 17.80 -28.68
C TRP A 459 3.03 18.71 -28.13
N LEU A 460 3.87 18.22 -27.23
CA LEU A 460 4.98 19.01 -26.69
C LEU A 460 6.05 19.33 -27.75
N GLN A 461 6.22 18.47 -28.76
CA GLN A 461 7.10 18.73 -29.90
C GLN A 461 6.64 19.90 -30.78
N SER A 462 5.35 20.26 -30.76
CA SER A 462 4.84 21.42 -31.52
C SER A 462 4.99 22.76 -30.79
N ASP A 463 5.68 22.78 -29.64
CA ASP A 463 5.80 23.94 -28.73
C ASP A 463 4.43 24.63 -28.49
N PRO A 464 3.52 23.96 -27.78
CA PRO A 464 2.13 24.41 -27.68
C PRO A 464 1.98 25.73 -26.92
N THR A 465 3.01 26.11 -26.14
CA THR A 465 3.08 27.40 -25.45
C THR A 465 3.72 28.52 -26.29
N GLY A 466 4.38 28.19 -27.39
CA GLY A 466 5.16 29.12 -28.21
C GLY A 466 6.37 29.72 -27.49
N ALA A 467 6.92 29.02 -26.49
CA ALA A 467 7.95 29.55 -25.61
C ALA A 467 9.38 29.40 -26.16
N GLY A 468 9.57 28.57 -27.20
CA GLY A 468 10.85 28.36 -27.86
C GLY A 468 11.94 27.82 -26.93
N THR A 469 11.58 27.10 -25.87
CA THR A 469 12.53 26.59 -24.86
C THR A 469 12.67 25.07 -24.91
N PRO A 470 13.89 24.53 -24.78
CA PRO A 470 14.09 23.08 -24.65
C PRO A 470 13.86 22.58 -23.22
N HIS A 471 13.61 23.46 -22.25
CA HIS A 471 13.46 23.11 -20.84
C HIS A 471 12.00 22.85 -20.51
N THR A 472 11.63 21.57 -20.39
CA THR A 472 10.26 21.17 -20.07
C THR A 472 10.28 20.13 -18.97
N VAL A 473 9.35 20.27 -18.02
CA VAL A 473 9.03 19.25 -17.04
C VAL A 473 7.57 18.84 -17.21
N LEU A 474 7.34 17.54 -17.27
CA LEU A 474 6.05 16.90 -17.20
C LEU A 474 5.94 16.22 -15.84
N LEU A 475 4.95 16.61 -15.04
CA LEU A 475 4.79 16.08 -13.70
C LEU A 475 3.33 15.94 -13.28
N GLY A 476 3.10 15.04 -12.34
CA GLY A 476 1.78 14.70 -11.82
C GLY A 476 1.55 13.20 -11.77
N ASP A 477 0.30 12.80 -11.68
CA ASP A 477 -0.11 11.41 -11.53
C ASP A 477 -0.22 10.73 -12.90
N PHE A 478 0.68 9.80 -13.19
CA PHE A 478 0.64 9.01 -14.42
C PHE A 478 -0.19 7.74 -14.28
N ASN A 479 -0.63 7.41 -13.07
CA ASN A 479 -1.29 6.16 -12.74
C ASN A 479 -0.50 4.95 -13.27
N ALA A 480 0.84 5.03 -13.30
CA ALA A 480 1.72 4.02 -13.87
C ALA A 480 3.03 3.96 -13.09
N TYR A 481 3.47 2.75 -12.71
CA TYR A 481 4.75 2.53 -12.05
C TYR A 481 5.93 2.69 -13.03
N ALA A 482 7.14 2.90 -12.50
CA ALA A 482 8.29 3.35 -13.30
C ALA A 482 8.71 2.43 -14.46
N MET A 483 8.42 1.12 -14.39
CA MET A 483 8.74 0.15 -15.44
C MET A 483 7.54 -0.22 -16.32
N GLU A 484 6.38 0.44 -16.14
CA GLU A 484 5.20 0.25 -16.98
C GLU A 484 5.33 0.95 -18.34
N ALA A 485 4.53 0.48 -19.30
CA ALA A 485 4.57 0.92 -20.68
C ALA A 485 4.46 2.44 -20.87
N PRO A 486 3.59 3.20 -20.15
CA PRO A 486 3.49 4.65 -20.32
C PRO A 486 4.78 5.39 -19.97
N ILE A 487 5.40 5.06 -18.83
CA ILE A 487 6.65 5.72 -18.39
C ILE A 487 7.80 5.36 -19.34
N ARG A 488 7.91 4.08 -19.70
CA ARG A 488 8.94 3.62 -20.66
C ARG A 488 8.77 4.23 -22.05
N ALA A 489 7.55 4.47 -22.50
CA ALA A 489 7.28 5.13 -23.78
C ALA A 489 7.84 6.57 -23.80
N LEU A 490 7.72 7.32 -22.70
CA LEU A 490 8.32 8.65 -22.59
C LEU A 490 9.85 8.58 -22.48
N GLN A 491 10.39 7.64 -21.72
CA GLN A 491 11.85 7.43 -21.62
C GLN A 491 12.47 7.10 -22.98
N ALA A 492 11.78 6.30 -23.81
CA ALA A 492 12.21 5.99 -25.18
C ALA A 492 12.27 7.25 -26.09
N GLN A 493 11.54 8.31 -25.73
CA GLN A 493 11.55 9.62 -26.41
C GLN A 493 12.57 10.59 -25.80
N GLY A 494 13.40 10.12 -24.85
CA GLY A 494 14.49 10.88 -24.24
C GLY A 494 14.15 11.59 -22.93
N TRP A 495 12.90 11.51 -22.45
CA TRP A 495 12.55 12.02 -21.13
C TRP A 495 13.32 11.28 -20.03
N ARG A 496 13.73 12.01 -19.00
CA ARG A 496 14.46 11.47 -17.86
C ARG A 496 13.64 11.62 -16.59
N ASP A 497 13.61 10.58 -15.77
CA ASP A 497 13.06 10.67 -14.42
C ASP A 497 13.97 11.53 -13.54
N ALA A 498 13.44 12.61 -12.99
CA ALA A 498 14.18 13.54 -12.16
C ALA A 498 14.74 12.90 -10.88
N PHE A 499 14.06 11.88 -10.33
CA PHE A 499 14.56 11.14 -9.17
C PHE A 499 15.77 10.28 -9.53
N ALA A 500 15.73 9.62 -10.68
CA ALA A 500 16.87 8.88 -11.21
C ALA A 500 18.06 9.82 -11.51
N VAL A 501 17.80 11.00 -12.08
CA VAL A 501 18.84 12.02 -12.32
C VAL A 501 19.45 12.53 -11.00
N ALA A 502 18.63 12.72 -9.97
CA ALA A 502 19.06 13.14 -8.64
C ALA A 502 19.70 12.02 -7.80
N GLY A 503 19.72 10.78 -8.29
CA GLY A 503 20.30 9.64 -7.57
C GLY A 503 19.48 9.18 -6.37
N VAL A 504 18.16 9.42 -6.36
CA VAL A 504 17.29 8.94 -5.29
C VAL A 504 17.09 7.43 -5.45
N ASP A 505 17.49 6.65 -4.44
CA ASP A 505 17.25 5.22 -4.42
C ASP A 505 15.82 4.93 -3.94
N ARG A 506 15.11 4.06 -4.67
CA ARG A 506 13.77 3.56 -4.33
C ARG A 506 12.76 4.65 -3.89
N PRO A 507 12.53 5.69 -4.70
CA PRO A 507 11.45 6.63 -4.43
C PRO A 507 10.07 5.97 -4.51
N TYR A 508 9.08 6.49 -3.79
CA TYR A 508 7.69 6.03 -3.75
C TYR A 508 6.75 7.18 -3.38
N SER A 509 5.58 7.21 -4.02
CA SER A 509 4.53 8.20 -3.74
C SER A 509 3.20 7.58 -3.33
N TYR A 510 3.08 6.26 -3.41
CA TYR A 510 1.82 5.55 -3.18
C TYR A 510 2.05 4.16 -2.60
N VAL A 511 1.14 3.71 -1.74
CA VAL A 511 1.10 2.35 -1.18
C VAL A 511 -0.25 1.73 -1.49
N TYR A 512 -0.23 0.56 -2.14
CA TYR A 512 -1.45 -0.16 -2.51
C TYR A 512 -1.32 -1.64 -2.19
N ASN A 513 -2.29 -2.21 -1.46
CA ASN A 513 -2.27 -3.61 -1.00
C ASN A 513 -0.98 -4.00 -0.26
N GLY A 514 -0.37 -3.03 0.44
CA GLY A 514 0.90 -3.20 1.15
C GLY A 514 2.16 -3.16 0.28
N LEU A 515 2.05 -2.77 -0.99
CA LEU A 515 3.16 -2.65 -1.92
C LEU A 515 3.41 -1.18 -2.27
N SER A 516 4.66 -0.72 -2.14
CA SER A 516 5.04 0.66 -2.42
C SER A 516 5.55 0.85 -3.84
N GLY A 517 5.23 1.98 -4.46
CA GLY A 517 5.73 2.39 -5.77
C GLY A 517 5.38 3.84 -6.08
N ARG A 518 5.64 4.29 -7.31
CA ARG A 518 5.33 5.66 -7.74
C ARG A 518 4.25 5.71 -8.80
N LEU A 519 3.19 6.46 -8.52
CA LEU A 519 2.23 6.88 -9.54
C LEU A 519 2.49 8.33 -9.97
N ASP A 520 2.95 9.16 -9.05
CA ASP A 520 3.43 10.51 -9.33
C ASP A 520 4.88 10.50 -9.83
N HIS A 521 5.10 11.14 -10.98
CA HIS A 521 6.43 11.25 -11.58
C HIS A 521 6.77 12.70 -11.90
N ALA A 522 8.06 13.00 -11.97
CA ALA A 522 8.60 14.20 -12.59
C ALA A 522 9.55 13.80 -13.72
N LEU A 523 9.07 13.89 -14.95
CA LEU A 523 9.83 13.58 -16.16
C LEU A 523 10.33 14.90 -16.78
N VAL A 524 11.65 15.02 -16.93
CA VAL A 524 12.32 16.22 -17.43
C VAL A 524 12.89 15.99 -18.83
N SER A 525 12.82 17.02 -19.68
CA SER A 525 13.46 17.01 -20.99
C SER A 525 14.98 16.84 -20.86
N PRO A 526 15.69 16.36 -21.90
CA PRO A 526 17.15 16.22 -21.84
C PRO A 526 17.90 17.50 -21.44
N ALA A 527 17.38 18.67 -21.81
CA ALA A 527 17.99 19.95 -21.44
C ALA A 527 17.77 20.27 -19.96
N LEU A 528 16.55 20.09 -19.45
CA LEU A 528 16.23 20.34 -18.05
C LEU A 528 16.86 19.30 -17.10
N ALA A 529 17.06 18.06 -17.56
CA ALA A 529 17.75 17.02 -16.80
C ALA A 529 19.14 17.46 -16.31
N ARG A 530 19.88 18.22 -17.13
CA ARG A 530 21.20 18.78 -16.74
C ARG A 530 21.12 19.85 -15.66
N GLN A 531 19.94 20.41 -15.44
CA GLN A 531 19.68 21.46 -14.46
C GLN A 531 19.08 20.95 -13.16
N VAL A 532 18.71 19.66 -13.09
CA VAL A 532 18.27 19.03 -11.84
C VAL A 532 19.42 19.03 -10.83
N ARG A 533 19.12 19.42 -9.59
CA ARG A 533 20.05 19.47 -8.45
C ARG A 533 19.59 18.61 -7.29
N GLY A 534 18.32 18.24 -7.25
CA GLY A 534 17.76 17.31 -6.27
C GLY A 534 16.31 16.97 -6.58
N ALA A 535 15.84 15.89 -5.97
CA ALA A 535 14.46 15.46 -5.99
C ALA A 535 14.13 14.80 -4.65
N ALA A 536 12.89 14.94 -4.18
CA ALA A 536 12.42 14.24 -3.00
C ALA A 536 10.89 14.10 -3.03
N GLU A 537 10.40 13.05 -2.37
CA GLU A 537 9.02 12.93 -1.91
C GLU A 537 8.97 13.27 -0.41
N TRP A 538 7.87 13.87 0.05
CA TRP A 538 7.65 14.03 1.48
C TRP A 538 6.61 13.02 1.96
N HIS A 539 7.06 12.00 2.69
CA HIS A 539 6.21 10.89 3.15
C HIS A 539 5.27 11.28 4.31
N VAL A 540 4.30 12.14 4.01
CA VAL A 540 3.25 12.60 4.93
C VAL A 540 1.89 11.98 4.64
N ASN A 541 1.75 11.23 3.55
CA ASN A 541 0.48 10.74 3.03
C ASN A 541 0.49 9.22 2.88
N ALA A 542 1.29 8.67 1.96
CA ALA A 542 1.19 7.27 1.54
C ALA A 542 1.47 6.25 2.66
N ASP A 543 2.25 6.66 3.66
CA ASP A 543 2.54 5.84 4.84
C ASP A 543 1.51 6.06 5.98
N GLU A 544 0.70 7.11 5.97
CA GLU A 544 -0.25 7.37 7.07
C GLU A 544 -1.55 6.58 6.88
N ALA A 545 -2.16 6.13 7.97
CA ALA A 545 -3.45 5.43 7.92
C ALA A 545 -4.59 6.35 7.42
N ASP A 546 -5.56 5.77 6.71
CA ASP A 546 -6.67 6.50 6.06
C ASP A 546 -7.53 7.28 7.06
N ASP A 547 -7.77 6.72 8.24
CA ASP A 547 -8.54 7.35 9.32
C ASP A 547 -7.90 8.64 9.85
N GLN A 548 -6.63 8.91 9.57
CA GLN A 548 -5.93 10.12 9.99
C GLN A 548 -6.27 11.36 9.13
N GLY A 549 -6.88 11.13 7.97
CA GLY A 549 -7.26 12.16 7.01
C GLY A 549 -8.35 13.11 7.52
N TYR A 550 -8.63 14.14 6.73
CA TYR A 550 -9.57 15.22 7.08
C TYR A 550 -11.01 14.72 7.29
N ALA A 551 -11.38 13.59 6.68
CA ALA A 551 -12.74 13.06 6.73
C ALA A 551 -13.06 12.30 8.03
N ALA A 552 -12.03 11.84 8.74
CA ALA A 552 -12.15 11.01 9.93
C ALA A 552 -11.50 11.71 11.15
N ARG A 553 -10.38 11.20 11.69
CA ARG A 553 -9.75 11.74 12.91
C ARG A 553 -9.14 13.12 12.73
N ASN A 554 -8.84 13.53 11.50
CA ASN A 554 -8.28 14.83 11.17
C ASN A 554 -7.03 15.16 12.03
N VAL A 555 -6.03 14.26 12.00
CA VAL A 555 -4.80 14.44 12.79
C VAL A 555 -4.12 15.76 12.43
N PRO A 556 -3.75 16.62 13.40
CA PRO A 556 -3.21 17.95 13.10
C PRO A 556 -1.89 17.92 12.32
N GLY A 557 -1.74 18.85 11.36
CA GLY A 557 -0.54 18.99 10.53
C GLY A 557 -0.72 18.43 9.12
N PRO A 558 0.37 18.09 8.41
CA PRO A 558 0.32 17.66 7.00
C PRO A 558 -0.12 16.19 6.80
N TRP A 559 -0.28 15.44 7.88
CA TRP A 559 -0.47 13.98 7.86
C TRP A 559 -1.77 13.59 7.17
N ARG A 560 -1.69 12.69 6.19
CA ARG A 560 -2.83 12.21 5.38
C ARG A 560 -3.67 13.38 4.83
N SER A 561 -2.98 14.36 4.25
CA SER A 561 -3.57 15.46 3.47
C SER A 561 -4.06 15.01 2.09
N SER A 562 -3.50 13.90 1.62
CA SER A 562 -3.79 13.19 0.38
C SER A 562 -3.50 11.70 0.60
N ASP A 563 -3.84 10.84 -0.35
CA ASP A 563 -3.41 9.44 -0.44
C ASP A 563 -2.08 9.27 -1.20
N HIS A 564 -1.60 10.34 -1.84
CA HIS A 564 -0.31 10.38 -2.53
C HIS A 564 0.68 11.30 -1.82
N ASP A 565 1.94 10.89 -1.69
CA ASP A 565 2.99 11.78 -1.21
C ASP A 565 3.31 12.88 -2.24
N PRO A 566 3.47 14.14 -1.82
CA PRO A 566 3.89 15.20 -2.72
C PRO A 566 5.36 15.04 -3.11
N LEU A 567 5.67 15.35 -4.35
CA LEU A 567 7.03 15.38 -4.87
C LEU A 567 7.51 16.81 -5.11
N VAL A 568 8.83 17.01 -5.05
CA VAL A 568 9.48 18.27 -5.44
C VAL A 568 10.85 17.99 -6.06
N ILE A 569 11.13 18.70 -7.15
CA ILE A 569 12.44 18.73 -7.78
C ILE A 569 13.01 20.14 -7.67
N GLY A 570 14.33 20.22 -7.51
CA GLY A 570 15.05 21.49 -7.52
C GLY A 570 15.93 21.60 -8.75
N VAL A 571 15.89 22.78 -9.38
CA VAL A 571 16.63 23.08 -10.60
C VAL A 571 17.42 24.38 -10.49
N SER A 572 18.54 24.47 -11.21
CA SER A 572 19.36 25.68 -11.33
C SER A 572 19.77 25.84 -12.78
N PHE A 573 19.44 26.98 -13.39
CA PHE A 573 19.59 27.22 -14.83
C PHE A 573 20.95 27.79 -15.24
#